data_AF-A0A935NT75-F1
#
_entry.id   AF-A0A935NT75-F1
#
_cell.length_a   1.000
_cell.length_b   1.000
_cell.length_c   1.000
_cell.angle_alpha   90.00
_cell.angle_beta   90.00
_cell.angle_gamma   90.00
#
_symmetry.space_group_name_H-M   'P 1'
#
loop_
_entity.id
_entity.type
_entity.pdbx_description
1 polymer ?
#
loop_
_entity_poly.entity_id
_entity_poly.type
_entity_poly.pdbx_seq_one_letter_code
_entity_poly.pdbx_strand_id
1 'polypeptide(L)'
;MSPPGWRPSSHLEDDRALQGAFGFAFAGDGFQVHADYVFHPYILQDKDAFTMPVYVGPGLRFIQYRAGRDGDQYVAVGVRGVAGMLFDFKELPLDVFVEVAGVVEYGFADSAGFGVTINAGAGARYYF
;
A
#
# COMPACT_ATOMS: atom_id res chain seq x y z
N MET A 1 -8.76 11.61 -0.91
CA MET A 1 -9.42 10.48 -1.60
C MET A 1 -8.35 9.79 -2.44
N SER A 2 -8.01 8.54 -2.15
CA SER A 2 -6.91 7.81 -2.81
C SER A 2 -7.41 7.09 -4.08
N PRO A 3 -6.62 6.97 -5.16
CA PRO A 3 -7.07 6.48 -6.46
C PRO A 3 -7.14 4.93 -6.53
N PRO A 4 -7.77 4.35 -7.57
CA PRO A 4 -7.76 2.92 -7.81
C PRO A 4 -6.34 2.43 -8.15
N GLY A 5 -5.84 1.45 -7.42
CA GLY A 5 -4.53 0.81 -7.63
C GLY A 5 -4.67 -0.70 -7.68
N TRP A 6 -3.88 -1.36 -8.51
CA TRP A 6 -3.84 -2.82 -8.60
C TRP A 6 -2.72 -3.36 -7.70
N ARG A 7 -3.03 -4.41 -6.93
CA ARG A 7 -2.13 -4.97 -5.93
C ARG A 7 -1.91 -6.48 -6.12
N PRO A 8 -0.90 -6.91 -6.89
CA PRO A 8 -0.49 -8.31 -6.91
C PRO A 8 0.14 -8.71 -5.56
N SER A 9 -0.30 -9.83 -5.00
CA SER A 9 0.29 -10.45 -3.81
C SER A 9 0.85 -11.83 -4.16
N SER A 10 2.07 -12.12 -3.77
CA SER A 10 2.63 -13.48 -3.79
C SER A 10 2.92 -13.95 -2.37
N HIS A 11 2.28 -15.04 -1.96
CA HIS A 11 2.55 -15.73 -0.70
C HIS A 11 3.91 -16.44 -0.81
N LEU A 12 4.81 -16.19 0.13
CA LEU A 12 6.19 -16.68 0.05
C LEU A 12 6.56 -17.73 1.12
N GLU A 13 5.85 -17.84 2.25
CA GLU A 13 5.89 -18.95 3.21
C GLU A 13 5.00 -18.58 4.42
N ASP A 14 4.25 -19.55 4.97
CA ASP A 14 3.15 -19.59 5.98
C ASP A 14 2.64 -18.34 6.75
N ASP A 15 3.37 -17.24 6.91
CA ASP A 15 2.90 -16.01 7.59
C ASP A 15 3.33 -14.70 6.90
N ARG A 16 3.97 -14.81 5.72
CA ARG A 16 4.64 -13.71 5.03
C ARG A 16 4.09 -13.56 3.63
N ALA A 17 3.71 -12.33 3.28
CA ALA A 17 3.27 -11.97 1.94
C ALA A 17 4.05 -10.76 1.42
N LEU A 18 4.45 -10.83 0.15
CA LEU A 18 4.93 -9.66 -0.57
C LEU A 18 3.73 -9.02 -1.26
N GLN A 19 3.46 -7.75 -0.93
CA GLN A 19 2.42 -6.96 -1.56
C GLN A 19 3.05 -5.88 -2.42
N GLY A 20 2.93 -6.03 -3.74
CA GLY A 20 3.26 -4.97 -4.67
C GLY A 20 2.03 -4.14 -4.98
N ALA A 21 2.19 -2.84 -5.17
CA ALA A 21 1.15 -2.00 -5.71
C ALA A 21 1.74 -0.89 -6.55
N PHE A 22 1.08 -0.59 -7.66
CA PHE A 22 1.33 0.63 -8.40
C PHE A 22 0.04 1.43 -8.51
N GLY A 23 0.19 2.75 -8.47
CA GLY A 23 -0.90 3.70 -8.59
C GLY A 23 -0.47 4.86 -9.47
N PHE A 24 -1.42 5.36 -10.24
CA PHE A 24 -1.28 6.59 -11.01
C PHE A 24 -2.25 7.60 -10.42
N ALA A 25 -1.77 8.76 -10.01
CA ALA A 25 -2.64 9.85 -9.57
C ALA A 25 -3.18 10.59 -10.81
N PHE A 26 -4.49 10.49 -11.07
CA PHE A 26 -5.16 11.21 -12.17
C PHE A 26 -5.33 12.71 -11.89
N ALA A 27 -5.30 13.12 -10.62
CA ALA A 27 -5.28 14.52 -10.21
C ALA A 27 -3.92 14.82 -9.58
N GLY A 28 -3.03 15.46 -10.34
CA GLY A 28 -1.67 15.80 -9.92
C GLY A 28 -0.54 14.94 -10.50
N ASP A 29 -0.75 14.40 -11.72
CA ASP A 29 0.22 13.66 -12.55
C ASP A 29 1.37 13.03 -11.75
N GLY A 30 1.21 11.79 -11.29
CA GLY A 30 2.28 11.15 -10.54
C GLY A 30 2.20 9.64 -10.58
N PHE A 31 3.31 9.01 -10.91
CA PHE A 31 3.45 7.56 -10.82
C PHE A 31 3.96 7.22 -9.43
N GLN A 32 3.25 6.33 -8.73
CA GLN A 32 3.73 5.76 -7.49
C GLN A 32 3.79 4.23 -7.60
N VAL A 33 4.87 3.67 -7.11
CA VAL A 33 5.02 2.24 -6.90
C VAL A 33 5.46 2.01 -5.46
N HIS A 34 4.88 1.00 -4.83
CA HIS A 34 5.32 0.55 -3.54
C HIS A 34 5.34 -0.97 -3.48
N ALA A 35 6.25 -1.48 -2.66
CA ALA A 35 6.36 -2.89 -2.33
C ALA A 35 6.47 -3.00 -0.82
N ASP A 36 5.53 -3.71 -0.22
CA ASP A 36 5.43 -3.92 1.21
C ASP A 36 5.67 -5.39 1.51
N TYR A 37 6.56 -5.66 2.47
CA TYR A 37 6.79 -7.00 2.99
C TYR A 37 5.99 -7.14 4.27
N VAL A 38 4.85 -7.83 4.19
CA VAL A 38 3.92 -7.92 5.30
C VAL A 38 3.98 -9.27 5.99
N PHE A 39 3.80 -9.22 7.30
CA PHE A 39 3.70 -10.37 8.18
C PHE A 39 2.29 -10.39 8.76
N HIS A 40 1.75 -11.58 8.99
CA HIS A 40 0.44 -11.79 9.62
C HIS A 40 0.61 -12.30 11.06
N PRO A 41 1.01 -11.44 12.01
CA PRO A 41 1.36 -11.90 13.36
C PRO A 41 0.15 -12.40 14.18
N TYR A 42 -1.07 -11.96 13.84
CA TYR A 42 -2.27 -12.24 14.63
C TYR A 42 -3.51 -12.42 13.76
N ILE A 43 -4.32 -13.41 14.11
CA ILE A 43 -5.70 -13.57 13.64
C ILE A 43 -6.60 -13.02 14.74
N LEU A 44 -7.32 -11.92 14.46
CA LEU A 44 -8.21 -11.28 15.44
C LEU A 44 -9.49 -12.08 15.68
N GLN A 45 -10.03 -12.64 14.59
CA GLN A 45 -11.25 -13.44 14.58
C GLN A 45 -11.13 -14.50 13.50
N ASP A 46 -11.46 -15.74 13.87
CA ASP A 46 -11.69 -16.84 12.96
C ASP A 46 -13.11 -17.33 13.20
N LYS A 47 -13.97 -17.18 12.18
CA LYS A 47 -15.34 -17.69 12.18
C LYS A 47 -15.54 -18.57 10.95
N ASP A 48 -16.57 -19.41 10.97
CA ASP A 48 -16.88 -20.29 9.83
C ASP A 48 -17.13 -19.52 8.53
N ALA A 49 -17.62 -18.27 8.62
CA ALA A 49 -17.91 -17.42 7.46
C ALA A 49 -16.75 -16.55 6.99
N PHE A 50 -15.82 -16.15 7.87
CA PHE A 50 -14.72 -15.24 7.52
C PHE A 50 -13.54 -15.34 8.49
N THR A 51 -12.35 -15.03 7.98
CA THR A 51 -11.12 -14.86 8.77
C THR A 51 -10.70 -13.39 8.74
N MET A 52 -10.27 -12.85 9.88
CA MET A 52 -9.79 -11.48 9.98
C MET A 52 -8.35 -11.44 10.47
N PRO A 53 -7.36 -11.63 9.57
CA PRO A 53 -5.97 -11.47 9.91
C PRO A 53 -5.56 -9.99 9.92
N VAL A 54 -4.72 -9.64 10.89
CA VAL A 54 -4.02 -8.35 10.92
C VAL A 54 -2.67 -8.54 10.26
N TYR A 55 -2.24 -7.56 9.48
CA TYR A 55 -0.91 -7.53 8.91
C TYR A 55 -0.17 -6.26 9.29
N VAL A 56 1.14 -6.39 9.45
CA VAL A 56 2.06 -5.27 9.63
C VAL A 56 3.33 -5.55 8.84
N GLY A 57 3.93 -4.51 8.27
CA GLY A 57 5.13 -4.70 7.47
C GLY A 57 5.87 -3.42 7.15
N PRO A 58 7.21 -3.49 7.00
CA PRO A 58 7.96 -2.46 6.32
C PRO A 58 7.78 -2.57 4.80
N GLY A 59 7.97 -1.45 4.12
CA GLY A 59 7.92 -1.37 2.67
C GLY A 59 8.74 -0.22 2.13
N LEU A 60 8.86 -0.19 0.81
CA LEU A 60 9.51 0.86 0.07
C LEU A 60 8.50 1.51 -0.87
N ARG A 61 8.59 2.83 -0.98
CA ARG A 61 7.80 3.64 -1.91
C ARG A 61 8.72 4.42 -2.81
N PHE A 62 8.40 4.42 -4.09
CA PHE A 62 8.96 5.30 -5.09
C PHE A 62 7.80 6.10 -5.67
N ILE A 63 7.92 7.42 -5.68
CA ILE A 63 6.92 8.30 -6.28
C ILE A 63 7.63 9.34 -7.13
N GLN A 64 7.09 9.57 -8.32
CA GLN A 64 7.45 10.70 -9.15
C GLN A 64 6.32 11.71 -9.07
N TYR A 65 6.61 12.88 -8.51
CA TYR A 65 5.69 14.01 -8.49
C TYR A 65 5.88 14.83 -9.77
N ARG A 66 4.80 15.07 -10.53
CA ARG A 66 4.80 15.99 -11.67
C ARG A 66 3.88 17.17 -11.36
N ALA A 67 4.47 18.33 -11.11
CA ALA A 67 3.70 19.54 -10.86
C ALA A 67 3.30 20.21 -12.19
N GLY A 68 2.23 19.74 -12.85
CA GLY A 68 1.59 20.46 -13.96
C GLY A 68 2.51 20.91 -15.11
N ARG A 69 2.14 21.99 -15.81
CA ARG A 69 2.76 22.43 -17.08
C ARG A 69 4.06 23.25 -16.91
N ASP A 70 4.31 23.80 -15.72
CA ASP A 70 5.44 24.70 -15.40
C ASP A 70 6.16 24.35 -14.08
N GLY A 71 5.82 23.25 -13.41
CA GLY A 71 6.41 22.90 -12.10
C GLY A 71 7.50 21.84 -12.19
N ASP A 72 8.47 21.94 -11.28
CA ASP A 72 9.58 21.01 -11.18
C ASP A 72 9.10 19.57 -10.97
N GLN A 73 9.65 18.66 -11.77
CA GLN A 73 9.45 17.23 -11.59
C GLN A 73 10.51 16.74 -10.62
N TYR A 74 10.07 16.09 -9.55
CA TYR A 74 11.00 15.49 -8.63
C TYR A 74 10.57 14.08 -8.27
N VAL A 75 11.59 13.25 -8.05
CA VAL A 75 11.42 11.89 -7.57
C VAL A 75 11.58 11.92 -6.06
N ALA A 76 10.75 11.16 -5.36
CA ALA A 76 10.94 10.88 -3.95
C ALA A 76 11.02 9.37 -3.72
N VAL A 77 11.91 8.98 -2.82
CA VAL A 77 12.05 7.60 -2.36
C VAL A 77 11.81 7.59 -0.86
N GLY A 78 11.03 6.63 -0.40
CA GLY A 78 10.65 6.55 0.99
C GLY A 78 10.58 5.14 1.53
N VAL A 79 10.74 5.06 2.85
CA VAL A 79 10.41 3.87 3.62
C VAL A 79 8.97 4.01 4.12
N ARG A 80 8.25 2.90 4.10
CA ARG A 80 6.85 2.80 4.50
C ARG A 80 6.73 1.81 5.65
N GLY A 81 5.91 2.14 6.64
CA GLY A 81 5.40 1.18 7.62
C GLY A 81 3.91 1.05 7.40
N VAL A 82 3.45 -0.14 7.03
CA VAL A 82 2.03 -0.44 6.79
C VAL A 82 1.50 -1.31 7.91
N ALA A 83 0.27 -1.01 8.35
CA ALA A 83 -0.52 -1.87 9.21
C ALA A 83 -1.95 -1.90 8.65
N GLY A 84 -2.53 -3.10 8.58
CA GLY A 84 -3.85 -3.28 8.01
C GLY A 84 -4.56 -4.51 8.52
N MET A 85 -5.81 -4.63 8.10
CA MET A 85 -6.69 -5.75 8.39
C MET A 85 -7.24 -6.27 7.08
N LEU A 86 -7.31 -7.59 6.97
CA LEU A 86 -7.97 -8.30 5.89
C LEU A 86 -9.27 -8.88 6.42
N PHE A 87 -10.29 -8.86 5.58
CA PHE A 87 -11.55 -9.58 5.73
C PHE A 87 -11.59 -10.59 4.59
N ASP A 88 -11.17 -11.81 4.92
CA ASP A 88 -11.17 -12.95 4.01
C ASP A 88 -12.50 -13.70 4.16
N PHE A 89 -13.29 -13.73 3.09
CA PHE A 89 -14.60 -14.39 3.08
C PHE A 89 -14.44 -15.84 2.60
N LYS A 90 -14.71 -16.82 3.47
CA LYS A 90 -14.53 -18.25 3.11
C LYS A 90 -15.49 -18.74 2.03
N GLU A 91 -16.66 -18.13 1.92
CA GLU A 91 -17.71 -18.51 0.96
C GLU A 91 -17.68 -17.70 -0.34
N LEU A 92 -16.91 -16.61 -0.39
CA LEU A 92 -16.86 -15.71 -1.54
C LEU A 92 -15.41 -15.54 -2.00
N PRO A 93 -15.13 -15.58 -3.31
CA PRO A 93 -13.81 -15.32 -3.88
C PRO A 93 -13.40 -13.82 -3.81
N LEU A 94 -13.67 -13.16 -2.69
CA LEU A 94 -13.50 -11.74 -2.47
C LEU A 94 -12.90 -11.50 -1.09
N ASP A 95 -11.79 -10.80 -1.04
CA ASP A 95 -11.21 -10.27 0.19
C ASP A 95 -11.40 -8.76 0.22
N VAL A 96 -11.69 -8.18 1.38
CA VAL A 96 -11.70 -6.73 1.60
C VAL A 96 -10.58 -6.38 2.57
N PHE A 97 -9.83 -5.31 2.31
CA PHE A 97 -8.77 -4.87 3.20
C PHE A 97 -8.87 -3.39 3.52
N VAL A 98 -8.42 -3.03 4.71
CA VAL A 98 -8.21 -1.66 5.16
C VAL A 98 -6.80 -1.55 5.69
N GLU A 99 -6.12 -0.46 5.34
CA GLU A 99 -4.77 -0.19 5.83
C GLU A 99 -4.51 1.28 6.10
N VAL A 100 -3.57 1.48 7.01
CA VAL A 100 -2.88 2.73 7.24
C VAL A 100 -1.40 2.50 7.00
N ALA A 101 -0.74 3.49 6.41
CA ALA A 101 0.68 3.47 6.25
C ALA A 101 1.32 4.83 6.49
N GLY A 102 2.31 4.86 7.37
CA GLY A 102 3.24 5.98 7.48
C GLY A 102 4.34 5.84 6.45
N VAL A 103 4.66 6.93 5.76
CA VAL A 103 5.75 7.02 4.78
C VAL A 103 6.68 8.13 5.22
N VAL A 104 7.96 7.82 5.33
CA VAL A 104 9.03 8.81 5.43
C VAL A 104 9.75 8.79 4.09
N GLU A 105 9.71 9.90 3.38
CA GLU A 105 10.29 10.04 2.05
C GLU A 105 11.32 11.15 1.99
N TYR A 106 12.26 11.00 1.07
CA TYR A 106 13.24 12.01 0.71
C TYR A 106 13.05 12.39 -0.75
N GLY A 107 12.79 13.66 -1.00
CA GLY A 107 12.63 14.21 -2.34
C GLY A 107 13.97 14.68 -2.91
N PHE A 108 14.29 14.23 -4.13
CA PHE A 108 15.49 14.58 -4.86
C PHE A 108 15.30 15.87 -5.70
N ALA A 109 14.97 16.96 -5.02
CA ALA A 109 14.93 18.31 -5.58
C ALA A 109 15.53 19.31 -4.60
N ASP A 110 16.06 20.42 -5.11
CA ASP A 110 16.76 21.45 -4.31
C ASP A 110 15.92 21.97 -3.13
N SER A 111 14.59 21.83 -3.19
CA SER A 111 13.64 22.26 -2.15
C SER A 111 12.84 21.13 -1.48
N ALA A 112 13.00 19.86 -1.88
CA ALA A 112 12.05 18.80 -1.50
C ALA A 112 12.37 18.10 -0.17
N GLY A 113 13.65 17.98 0.20
CA GLY A 113 14.09 17.53 1.54
C GLY A 113 13.42 16.26 2.07
N PHE A 114 13.28 16.17 3.41
CA PHE A 114 12.56 15.08 4.08
C PHE A 114 11.08 15.41 4.25
N GLY A 115 10.21 14.45 3.93
CA GLY A 115 8.78 14.51 4.12
C GLY A 115 8.24 13.33 4.91
N VAL A 116 7.18 13.56 5.67
CA VAL A 116 6.42 12.50 6.35
C VAL A 116 4.97 12.57 5.88
N THR A 117 4.43 11.45 5.42
CA THR A 117 3.06 11.34 4.93
C THR A 117 2.36 10.15 5.59
N ILE A 118 1.08 10.31 5.92
CA ILE A 118 0.24 9.20 6.37
C ILE A 118 -0.79 8.94 5.29
N ASN A 119 -0.84 7.70 4.84
CA ASN A 119 -1.82 7.22 3.87
C ASN A 119 -2.79 6.28 4.57
N ALA A 120 -4.07 6.40 4.23
CA ALA A 120 -5.09 5.42 4.59
C ALA A 120 -5.79 4.96 3.31
N GLY A 121 -6.11 3.67 3.25
CA GLY A 121 -6.73 3.06 2.09
C GLY A 121 -7.63 1.90 2.48
N ALA A 122 -8.64 1.68 1.65
CA ALA A 122 -9.45 0.48 1.67
C ALA A 122 -9.50 -0.08 0.24
N GLY A 123 -9.58 -1.39 0.10
CA GLY A 123 -9.69 -2.04 -1.20
C GLY A 123 -10.32 -3.41 -1.08
N ALA A 124 -10.57 -4.03 -2.22
CA ALA A 124 -10.99 -5.42 -2.28
C ALA A 124 -10.20 -6.15 -3.36
N ARG A 125 -9.88 -7.43 -3.12
CA ARG A 125 -9.21 -8.31 -4.08
C ARG A 125 -10.13 -9.48 -4.40
N TYR A 126 -10.33 -9.73 -5.69
CA TYR A 126 -11.11 -10.86 -6.18
C TYR A 126 -10.16 -11.89 -6.78
N TYR A 127 -10.35 -13.17 -6.46
CA TYR A 127 -9.50 -14.27 -6.97
C TYR A 127 -10.38 -15.28 -7.71
N PHE A 128 -9.91 -15.82 -8.83
CA PHE A 128 -10.65 -16.81 -9.64
C PHE A 128 -10.08 -18.21 -9.45
#